data_AF-A0A925I2J9-F1
#
_entry.id   AF-A0A925I2J9-F1
#
_cell.length_a   1.000
_cell.length_b   1.000
_cell.length_c   1.000
_cell.angle_alpha   90.00
_cell.angle_beta   90.00
_cell.angle_gamma   90.00
#
_symmetry.space_group_name_H-M   'P 1'
#
loop_
_entity.id
_entity.type
_entity.pdbx_description
1 polymer ?
#
loop_
_entity_poly.entity_id
_entity_poly.type
_entity_poly.pdbx_seq_one_letter_code
_entity_poly.pdbx_strand_id
1 'polypeptide(L)'
;TPRTPGRDPLVVADKPFGEWNHFRILMVDSRVSVWLNEKLVVDHAVLENYFDKDRKLPVPRTGPIQLQTHGGEIRWRNIFLREIGKEEACKILADRATSAGR
;
A
#
# COMPACT_ATOMS: atom_id res chain seq x y z
N THR A 1 1.75 7.52 15.20
CA THR A 1 1.04 7.68 16.50
C THR A 1 -0.23 6.85 16.48
N PRO A 2 -0.93 6.61 17.59
CA PRO A 2 -2.26 5.99 17.54
C PRO A 2 -3.17 6.78 16.59
N ARG A 3 -3.88 6.09 15.69
CA ARG A 3 -4.75 6.67 14.63
C ARG A 3 -4.05 7.26 13.40
N THR A 4 -2.75 7.05 13.19
CA THR A 4 -2.13 7.36 11.88
C THR A 4 -2.74 6.43 10.80
N PRO A 5 -3.30 6.96 9.70
CA PRO A 5 -3.83 6.14 8.61
C PRO A 5 -2.79 5.14 8.10
N GLY A 6 -3.19 3.87 7.94
CA GLY A 6 -2.30 2.80 7.49
C GLY A 6 -1.38 2.22 8.56
N ARG A 7 -1.39 2.72 9.81
CA ARG A 7 -0.71 2.06 10.93
C ARG A 7 -1.39 0.74 11.29
N ASP A 8 -2.69 0.82 11.53
CA ASP A 8 -3.54 -0.31 11.88
C ASP A 8 -4.45 -0.60 10.68
N PRO A 9 -4.69 -1.88 10.33
CA PRO A 9 -5.57 -2.21 9.22
C PRO A 9 -7.02 -1.81 9.54
N LEU A 10 -7.77 -1.39 8.53
CA LEU A 10 -9.21 -1.09 8.66
C LEU A 10 -10.03 -2.31 9.09
N VAL A 11 -9.59 -3.50 8.69
CA VAL A 11 -10.21 -4.77 9.01
C VAL A 11 -9.17 -5.88 9.03
N VAL A 12 -9.35 -6.84 9.93
CA VAL A 12 -8.58 -8.09 9.95
C VAL A 12 -9.09 -8.99 8.82
N ALA A 13 -8.23 -9.28 7.85
CA ALA A 13 -8.62 -9.93 6.59
C ALA A 13 -7.70 -11.11 6.21
N ASP A 14 -6.74 -11.47 7.06
CA ASP A 14 -5.88 -12.62 6.89
C ASP A 14 -6.66 -13.93 6.92
N LYS A 15 -6.16 -14.90 6.14
CA LYS A 15 -6.56 -16.30 6.22
C LYS A 15 -5.64 -17.06 7.17
N PRO A 16 -6.10 -18.21 7.71
CA PRO A 16 -5.28 -19.09 8.54
C PRO A 16 -3.96 -19.51 7.89
N PHE A 17 -3.02 -19.94 8.72
CA PHE A 17 -1.75 -20.53 8.25
C PHE A 17 -1.97 -21.71 7.31
N GLY A 18 -1.16 -21.78 6.25
CA GLY A 18 -1.27 -22.79 5.20
C GLY A 18 -2.17 -22.38 4.03
N GLU A 19 -2.98 -21.33 4.19
CA GLU A 19 -3.79 -20.78 3.11
C GLU A 19 -3.12 -19.63 2.37
N TRP A 20 -3.54 -19.42 1.12
CA TRP A 20 -3.05 -18.33 0.29
C TRP A 20 -3.83 -17.05 0.55
N ASN A 21 -3.11 -16.01 0.99
CA ASN A 21 -3.58 -14.63 0.98
C ASN A 21 -3.38 -14.00 -0.41
N HIS A 22 -4.30 -13.13 -0.81
CA HIS A 22 -4.23 -12.39 -2.07
C HIS A 22 -4.14 -10.89 -1.81
N PHE A 23 -3.11 -10.25 -2.37
CA PHE A 23 -2.90 -8.82 -2.24
C PHE A 23 -3.15 -8.10 -3.56
N ARG A 24 -3.82 -6.96 -3.48
CA ARG A 24 -3.76 -5.90 -4.49
C ARG A 24 -3.22 -4.66 -3.81
N ILE A 25 -2.17 -4.10 -4.36
CA ILE A 25 -1.52 -2.89 -3.84
C ILE A 25 -1.58 -1.83 -4.92
N LEU A 26 -2.11 -0.67 -4.58
CA LEU A 26 -2.13 0.52 -5.44
C LEU A 26 -1.26 1.58 -4.78
N MET A 27 -0.18 1.96 -5.45
CA MET A 27 0.68 3.05 -5.03
C MET A 27 0.62 4.15 -6.10
N VAL A 28 0.20 5.35 -5.69
CA VAL A 28 0.12 6.53 -6.55
C VAL A 28 0.78 7.68 -5.81
N ASP A 29 1.90 8.16 -6.35
CA ASP A 29 2.77 9.09 -5.65
C ASP A 29 3.16 8.54 -4.26
N SER A 30 3.05 9.32 -3.18
CA SER A 30 3.33 8.85 -1.81
C SER A 30 2.13 8.17 -1.15
N ARG A 31 1.04 7.90 -1.87
CA ARG A 31 -0.19 7.34 -1.32
C ARG A 31 -0.31 5.85 -1.63
N VAL A 32 -0.65 5.05 -0.62
CA VAL A 32 -0.84 3.60 -0.75
C VAL A 32 -2.26 3.20 -0.38
N SER A 33 -2.84 2.31 -1.17
CA SER A 33 -4.05 1.56 -0.82
C SER A 33 -3.76 0.07 -0.95
N VAL A 34 -4.23 -0.71 0.02
CA VAL A 34 -4.00 -2.15 0.08
C VAL A 34 -5.32 -2.85 0.24
N TRP A 35 -5.56 -3.83 -0.63
CA TRP A 35 -6.61 -4.82 -0.46
C TRP A 35 -5.96 -6.15 -0.12
N LEU A 36 -6.47 -6.78 0.94
CA LEU A 36 -6.10 -8.12 1.37
C LEU A 36 -7.35 -8.99 1.32
N ASN A 37 -7.30 -10.06 0.52
CA ASN A 37 -8.43 -10.96 0.28
C ASN A 37 -9.71 -10.18 -0.06
N GLU A 38 -9.61 -9.28 -1.05
CA GLU A 38 -10.68 -8.42 -1.57
C GLU A 38 -11.21 -7.34 -0.60
N LYS A 39 -10.75 -7.32 0.66
CA LYS A 39 -11.11 -6.30 1.65
C LYS A 39 -10.10 -5.17 1.66
N LEU A 40 -10.59 -3.93 1.65
CA LEU A 40 -9.75 -2.74 1.80
C LEU A 40 -9.21 -2.67 3.24
N VAL A 41 -7.89 -2.81 3.39
CA VAL A 41 -7.22 -2.81 4.71
C VAL A 41 -6.40 -1.55 4.96
N VAL A 42 -5.93 -0.87 3.91
CA VAL A 42 -5.31 0.46 3.99
C VAL A 42 -5.92 1.33 2.91
N ASP A 43 -6.48 2.47 3.28
CA ASP A 43 -7.11 3.39 2.33
C ASP A 43 -6.32 4.69 2.20
N HIS A 44 -5.71 4.88 1.04
CA HIS A 44 -5.07 6.13 0.61
C HIS A 44 -4.14 6.80 1.65
N ALA A 45 -3.41 5.99 2.42
CA ALA A 45 -2.50 6.45 3.46
C ALA A 45 -1.19 6.96 2.85
N VAL A 46 -0.54 7.93 3.51
CA VAL A 46 0.80 8.37 3.10
C VAL A 46 1.82 7.30 3.52
N LEU A 47 2.61 6.82 2.57
CA LEU A 47 3.75 5.95 2.84
C LEU A 47 4.93 6.82 3.29
N GLU A 48 5.30 6.68 4.56
CA GLU A 48 6.40 7.41 5.16
C GLU A 48 7.76 6.96 4.62
N ASN A 49 8.66 7.91 4.40
CA ASN A 49 10.03 7.61 4.01
C ASN A 49 10.90 7.34 5.25
N TYR A 50 11.00 6.07 5.64
CA TYR A 50 11.84 5.66 6.78
C TYR A 50 13.35 5.71 6.51
N PHE A 51 13.79 5.89 5.26
CA PHE A 51 15.21 6.09 4.94
C PHE A 51 15.67 7.53 5.18
N ASP A 52 14.74 8.47 5.19
CA ASP A 52 14.98 9.83 5.67
C ASP A 52 14.81 9.88 7.19
N LYS A 53 15.90 10.11 7.92
CA LYS A 53 15.91 10.07 9.40
C LYS A 53 14.89 11.05 10.01
N ASP A 54 14.70 12.18 9.35
CA ASP A 54 13.79 13.24 9.80
C ASP A 54 12.36 13.09 9.24
N ARG A 55 12.12 12.16 8.30
CA ARG A 55 10.85 11.95 7.58
C ARG A 55 10.26 13.24 6.97
N LYS A 56 11.12 14.12 6.48
CA LYS A 56 10.77 15.35 5.77
C LYS A 56 10.59 15.13 4.27
N LEU A 57 11.30 14.13 3.72
CA LEU A 57 11.22 13.82 2.30
C LEU A 57 10.14 12.76 2.03
N PRO A 58 9.42 12.87 0.89
CA PRO A 58 8.53 11.80 0.46
C PRO A 58 9.32 10.53 0.12
N VAL A 59 8.62 9.42 -0.02
CA VAL A 59 9.24 8.20 -0.55
C VAL A 59 9.77 8.44 -1.97
N PRO A 60 10.91 7.82 -2.35
CA PRO A 60 11.44 7.94 -3.71
C PRO A 60 10.40 7.52 -4.76
N ARG A 61 10.32 8.27 -5.86
CA ARG A 61 9.37 8.03 -6.95
C ARG A 61 9.52 6.63 -7.58
N THR A 62 10.75 6.13 -7.65
CA THR A 62 11.07 4.85 -8.28
C THR A 62 12.03 4.06 -7.39
N GLY A 63 11.85 2.75 -7.36
CA GLY A 63 12.72 1.85 -6.61
C GLY A 63 12.32 0.39 -6.83
N PRO A 64 13.12 -0.56 -6.34
CA PRO A 64 12.79 -1.98 -6.42
C PRO A 64 11.62 -2.33 -5.49
N ILE A 65 10.82 -3.31 -5.88
CA ILE A 65 9.89 -3.98 -4.97
C ILE A 65 10.66 -5.09 -4.25
N GLN A 66 10.70 -5.01 -2.92
CA GLN A 66 11.42 -5.99 -2.09
C GLN A 66 10.42 -6.85 -1.33
N LEU A 67 10.60 -8.18 -1.41
CA LEU A 67 9.84 -9.15 -0.64
C LEU A 67 10.68 -9.57 0.55
N GLN A 68 10.27 -9.17 1.76
CA GLN A 68 11.00 -9.46 2.99
C GLN A 68 10.45 -10.73 3.65
N THR A 69 11.34 -11.55 4.21
CA THR A 69 11.01 -12.74 5.00
C THR A 69 11.75 -12.69 6.33
N HIS A 70 11.09 -13.10 7.42
CA HIS A 70 11.71 -13.21 8.75
C HIS A 70 11.41 -14.58 9.36
N GLY A 71 12.46 -15.39 9.57
CA GLY A 71 12.46 -16.57 10.45
C GLY A 71 11.51 -17.74 10.13
N GLY A 72 10.51 -17.57 9.26
CA GLY A 72 9.51 -18.59 8.91
C GLY A 72 9.38 -18.81 7.40
N GLU A 73 8.84 -19.96 7.02
CA GLU A 73 8.61 -20.30 5.61
C GLU A 73 7.54 -19.40 4.99
N ILE A 74 7.89 -18.72 3.89
CA ILE A 74 6.99 -17.90 3.09
C ILE A 74 7.14 -18.31 1.63
N ARG A 75 6.01 -18.41 0.93
CA ARG A 75 5.96 -18.68 -0.51
C ARG A 75 5.18 -17.58 -1.21
N TRP A 76 5.61 -17.23 -2.42
CA TRP A 76 4.95 -16.24 -3.27
C TRP A 76 4.56 -16.89 -4.59
N ARG A 77 3.45 -16.44 -5.18
CA ARG A 77 3.02 -16.79 -6.53
C ARG A 77 2.21 -15.68 -7.14
N ASN A 78 2.07 -15.68 -8.46
CA ASN A 78 1.18 -14.76 -9.18
C ASN A 78 1.50 -13.27 -8.88
N ILE A 79 2.79 -12.93 -8.88
CA ILE A 79 3.26 -11.55 -8.70
C ILE A 79 3.30 -10.88 -10.06
N PHE A 80 2.50 -9.83 -10.21
CA PHE A 80 2.43 -9.03 -11.43
C PHE A 80 2.58 -7.55 -11.08
N LEU A 81 3.16 -6.80 -12.01
CA LEU A 81 3.32 -5.36 -11.90
C LEU A 81 2.69 -4.69 -13.13
N ARG A 82 1.97 -3.60 -12.90
CA ARG A 82 1.52 -2.68 -13.94
C ARG A 82 1.88 -1.27 -13.51
N GLU A 83 2.59 -0.56 -14.37
CA GLU A 83 2.87 0.85 -14.16
C GLU A 83 1.60 1.70 -14.34
N ILE A 84 1.55 2.83 -13.62
CA ILE A 84 0.45 3.79 -13.68
C ILE A 84 0.99 5.06 -14.32
N GLY A 85 0.43 5.40 -15.49
CA GLY A 85 0.79 6.60 -16.21
C GLY A 85 0.40 7.87 -15.47
N LYS A 86 0.99 9.00 -15.89
CA LYS A 86 0.77 10.31 -15.25
C LYS A 86 -0.71 10.70 -15.25
N GLU A 87 -1.41 10.51 -16.36
CA GLU A 87 -2.81 10.90 -16.54
C GLU A 87 -3.72 10.09 -15.61
N GLU A 88 -3.51 8.77 -15.54
CA GLU A 88 -4.25 7.88 -14.62
C GLU A 88 -3.96 8.24 -13.16
N ALA A 89 -2.70 8.47 -12.81
CA ALA A 89 -2.29 8.88 -11.47
C ALA A 89 -2.96 10.20 -11.05
N CYS A 90 -2.93 11.23 -11.90
CA CYS A 90 -3.58 12.51 -11.64
C CYS A 90 -5.10 12.35 -11.44
N LYS A 91 -5.76 11.51 -12.25
CA LYS A 91 -7.18 11.23 -12.10
C LYS A 91 -7.49 10.56 -10.75
N ILE A 92 -6.75 9.51 -10.39
CA ILE A 92 -6.92 8.81 -9.10
C ILE A 92 -6.78 9.78 -7.92
N LEU A 93 -5.79 10.67 -7.96
CA LEU A 93 -5.57 11.65 -6.91
C LEU A 93 -6.70 12.70 -6.85
N ALA A 94 -7.18 13.18 -8.00
CA ALA A 94 -8.26 14.17 -8.09
C ALA A 94 -9.61 13.61 -7.58
N ASP A 95 -9.96 12.38 -7.97
CA ASP A 95 -11.18 11.71 -7.55
C ASP A 95 -11.22 11.55 -6.02
N ARG A 96 -10.08 11.18 -5.42
CA ARG A 96 -9.95 11.03 -3.96
C ARG A 96 -10.03 12.35 -3.21
N ALA A 97 -9.45 13.43 -3.75
CA ALA A 97 -9.57 14.77 -3.17
C ALA A 97 -11.03 15.27 -3.13
N THR A 98 -11.82 14.93 -4.15
CA THR A 98 -13.23 15.33 -4.25
C THR A 98 -14.11 14.53 -3.29
N SER A 99 -13.81 13.24 -3.08
CA SER A 99 -14.54 12.39 -2.13
C SER A 99 -14.31 12.73 -0.65
N ALA A 100 -13.16 13.33 -0.30
CA ALA A 100 -12.84 13.71 1.07
C ALA A 100 -13.48 15.04 1.52
N GLY A 101 -14.09 15.79 0.58
CA GLY A 101 -14.78 17.05 0.82
C GLY A 101 -16.30 16.95 0.95
N ARG A 102 -16.85 15.73 1.10
CA ARG A 102 -18.27 15.46 1.36
C ARG A 102 -18.45 14.75 2.69
#